data_AF-A0A7C5BGY4-F1
#
_entry.id   AF-A0A7C5BGY4-F1
#
_cell.length_a   1.000
_cell.length_b   1.000
_cell.length_c   1.000
_cell.angle_alpha   90.00
_cell.angle_beta   90.00
_cell.angle_gamma   90.00
#
_symmetry.space_group_name_H-M   'P 1'
#
loop_
_entity.id
_entity.type
_entity.pdbx_description
1 polymer ?
#
loop_
_entity_poly.entity_id
_entity_poly.type
_entity_poly.pdbx_seq_one_letter_code
_entity_poly.pdbx_strand_id
1 'polypeptide(L)'
;MYLGPFYFDTKEIFLILTAILVGLAWYFGWSLWWFDSRALLTLVILILFTKGLLPSIHNEAFFILAIVAIFLTLYLPIFQVVLFYFISFLMFRLLKII
;
A
#
# COMPACT_ATOMS: atom_id res chain seq x y z
N MET A 1 10.03 15.39 -1.38
CA MET A 1 11.49 15.37 -1.57
C MET A 1 11.77 15.18 -3.04
N TYR A 2 12.67 15.98 -3.62
CA TYR A 2 13.06 15.82 -5.02
C TYR A 2 14.08 14.68 -5.14
N LEU A 3 13.74 13.66 -5.93
CA LEU A 3 14.65 12.61 -6.37
C LEU A 3 14.77 12.73 -7.90
N GLY A 4 15.71 13.54 -8.37
CA GLY A 4 15.84 13.87 -9.80
C GLY A 4 14.63 14.68 -10.30
N PRO A 5 14.04 14.35 -11.48
CA PRO A 5 12.89 15.07 -12.02
C PRO A 5 11.55 14.72 -11.35
N PHE A 6 11.54 13.77 -10.40
CA PHE A 6 10.32 13.30 -9.74
C PHE A 6 10.16 13.92 -8.35
N TYR A 7 8.99 14.50 -8.10
CA TYR A 7 8.59 14.97 -6.79
C TYR A 7 7.88 13.84 -6.04
N PHE A 8 8.60 13.17 -5.15
CA PHE A 8 8.02 12.13 -4.31
C PHE A 8 7.70 12.67 -2.93
N ASP A 9 6.51 12.38 -2.41
CA ASP A 9 6.20 12.66 -1.02
C ASP A 9 6.88 11.62 -0.10
N THR A 10 7.18 11.97 1.15
CA THR A 10 7.85 11.09 2.12
C THR A 10 7.12 9.75 2.29
N LYS A 11 5.78 9.78 2.19
CA LYS A 11 4.90 8.61 2.28
C LYS A 11 5.05 7.67 1.08
N GLU A 12 5.30 8.21 -0.11
CA GLU A 12 5.51 7.41 -1.32
C GLU A 12 6.87 6.73 -1.27
N ILE A 13 7.90 7.47 -0.85
CA ILE A 13 9.24 6.90 -0.62
C ILE A 13 9.16 5.77 0.40
N PHE A 14 8.39 5.95 1.49
CA PHE A 14 8.15 4.90 2.47
C PHE A 14 7.50 3.65 1.85
N LEU A 15 6.46 3.82 1.04
CA LEU A 15 5.79 2.69 0.38
C LEU A 15 6.70 1.97 -0.61
N ILE A 16 7.49 2.71 -1.39
CA ILE A 16 8.47 2.14 -2.33
C ILE A 16 9.55 1.37 -1.59
N LEU A 17 10.13 1.96 -0.53
CA LEU A 17 11.11 1.27 0.32
C LEU A 17 10.52 0.01 0.96
N THR A 18 9.28 0.09 1.44
CA THR A 18 8.59 -1.07 2.01
C THR A 18 8.43 -2.18 0.98
N ALA A 19 8.06 -1.85 -0.25
CA ALA A 19 7.94 -2.82 -1.35
C ALA A 19 9.28 -3.52 -1.64
N ILE A 20 10.38 -2.74 -1.70
CA ILE A 20 11.72 -3.27 -1.93
C ILE A 20 12.14 -4.18 -0.77
N LEU A 21 11.97 -3.75 0.48
CA LEU A 21 12.34 -4.53 1.65
C LEU A 21 11.54 -5.83 1.79
N VAL A 22 10.23 -5.78 1.57
CA VAL A 22 9.37 -6.97 1.56
C VAL A 22 9.72 -7.89 0.40
N GLY A 23 10.02 -7.35 -0.77
CA GLY A 23 10.50 -8.10 -1.93
C GLY A 23 11.83 -8.82 -1.67
N LEU A 24 12.78 -8.15 -1.04
CA LEU A 24 14.05 -8.75 -0.62
C LEU A 24 13.83 -9.81 0.46
N ALA A 25 12.99 -9.54 1.47
CA ALA A 25 12.64 -10.51 2.49
C ALA A 25 12.02 -11.77 1.87
N TRP A 26 11.15 -11.62 0.88
CA TRP A 26 10.59 -12.75 0.14
C TRP A 26 11.66 -13.50 -0.68
N TYR A 27 12.54 -12.78 -1.39
CA TYR A 27 13.61 -13.36 -2.20
C TYR A 27 14.62 -14.16 -1.36
N PHE A 28 15.02 -13.63 -0.20
CA PHE A 28 15.94 -14.31 0.73
C PHE A 28 15.25 -15.35 1.62
N GLY A 29 13.94 -15.55 1.49
CA GLY A 29 13.18 -16.49 2.31
C GLY A 29 13.09 -16.10 3.79
N TRP A 30 13.23 -14.80 4.10
CA TRP A 30 13.07 -14.30 5.46
C TRP A 30 11.61 -14.41 5.90
N SER A 31 11.42 -15.10 7.02
CA SER A 31 10.14 -15.13 7.72
C SER A 31 9.83 -13.74 8.27
N LEU A 32 8.74 -13.15 7.79
CA LEU A 32 8.11 -12.02 8.46
C LEU A 32 7.27 -12.60 9.60
N TRP A 33 7.71 -12.43 10.85
CA TRP A 33 7.17 -13.15 12.01
C TRP A 33 5.65 -13.00 12.18
N TRP A 34 5.09 -11.86 11.80
CA TRP A 34 3.66 -11.57 11.96
C TRP A 34 2.87 -11.60 10.66
N PHE A 35 3.53 -11.56 9.52
CA PHE A 35 2.86 -11.33 8.25
C PHE A 35 3.24 -12.37 7.21
N ASP A 36 2.26 -12.77 6.39
CA ASP A 36 2.55 -13.56 5.21
C ASP A 36 3.24 -12.68 4.14
N SER A 37 4.47 -13.03 3.77
CA SER A 37 5.28 -12.27 2.81
C SER A 37 4.59 -12.14 1.44
N ARG A 38 3.82 -13.13 0.99
CA ARG A 38 3.13 -13.07 -0.31
C ARG A 38 1.93 -12.12 -0.23
N ALA A 39 1.14 -12.20 0.83
CA ALA A 39 -0.01 -11.33 1.04
C ALA A 39 0.42 -9.85 1.17
N LEU A 40 1.46 -9.58 1.97
CA LEU A 40 2.04 -8.25 2.12
C LEU A 40 2.55 -7.69 0.79
N LEU A 41 3.32 -8.49 0.05
CA LEU A 41 3.91 -8.05 -1.21
C LEU A 41 2.82 -7.75 -2.25
N THR A 42 1.80 -8.59 -2.33
CA THR A 42 0.63 -8.38 -3.21
C THR A 42 -0.05 -7.05 -2.88
N LEU A 43 -0.27 -6.78 -1.59
CA LEU A 43 -0.97 -5.60 -1.12
C LEU A 43 -0.14 -4.33 -1.32
N VAL A 44 1.16 -4.36 -1.03
CA VAL A 44 2.05 -3.22 -1.24
C VAL A 44 2.17 -2.87 -2.72
N ILE A 45 2.28 -3.86 -3.61
CA ILE A 45 2.27 -3.62 -5.07
C ILE A 45 0.95 -2.99 -5.50
N LEU A 46 -0.19 -3.53 -5.03
CA LEU A 46 -1.51 -3.01 -5.36
C LEU A 46 -1.68 -1.55 -4.91
N ILE A 47 -1.18 -1.20 -3.72
CA ILE A 47 -1.16 0.17 -3.21
C ILE A 47 -0.30 1.07 -4.09
N LEU A 48 0.92 0.65 -4.45
CA LEU A 48 1.79 1.45 -5.32
C LEU A 48 1.15 1.71 -6.69
N PHE A 49 0.53 0.69 -7.29
CA PHE A 49 -0.21 0.86 -8.55
C PHE A 49 -1.37 1.84 -8.40
N THR A 50 -2.18 1.67 -7.36
CA THR A 50 -3.34 2.55 -7.12
C THR A 50 -2.89 3.99 -6.89
N LYS A 51 -1.78 4.21 -6.18
CA LYS A 51 -1.24 5.55 -5.96
C LYS A 51 -0.67 6.16 -7.25
N GLY A 52 0.08 5.39 -8.02
CA GLY A 52 0.67 5.85 -9.29
C GLY A 52 -0.40 6.19 -10.34
N LEU A 53 -1.52 5.47 -10.36
CA LEU A 53 -2.65 5.75 -11.25
C LEU A 53 -3.45 6.99 -10.83
N LEU A 54 -3.39 7.38 -9.55
CA LEU A 54 -4.23 8.43 -8.99
C LEU A 54 -3.37 9.43 -8.19
N PRO A 55 -2.61 10.30 -8.90
CA PRO A 55 -1.74 11.28 -8.27
C PRO A 55 -2.51 12.35 -7.47
N SER A 56 -3.79 12.57 -7.77
CA SER A 56 -4.64 13.59 -7.12
C SER A 56 -5.11 13.22 -5.71
N ILE A 57 -4.86 12.00 -5.23
CA ILE A 57 -5.32 11.59 -3.90
C ILE A 57 -4.53 12.29 -2.80
N HIS A 58 -5.25 12.91 -1.86
CA HIS A 58 -4.71 13.36 -0.59
C HIS A 58 -3.85 12.26 0.05
N ASN A 59 -2.55 12.54 0.16
CA ASN A 59 -1.55 11.56 0.58
C ASN A 59 -1.82 10.99 1.97
N GLU A 60 -2.53 11.71 2.84
CA GLU A 60 -2.80 11.29 4.22
C GLU A 60 -3.85 10.19 4.30
N ALA A 61 -5.03 10.39 3.71
CA ALA A 61 -6.11 9.39 3.72
C ALA A 61 -5.68 8.09 3.04
N PHE A 62 -4.94 8.21 1.93
CA PHE A 62 -4.38 7.06 1.23
C PHE A 62 -3.37 6.28 2.08
N PHE A 63 -2.48 6.98 2.76
CA PHE A 63 -1.48 6.37 3.62
C PHE A 63 -2.11 5.67 4.83
N ILE A 64 -3.13 6.27 5.43
CA ILE A 64 -3.90 5.63 6.50
C ILE A 64 -4.60 4.37 5.99
N LEU A 65 -5.25 4.44 4.82
CA LEU A 65 -5.88 3.28 4.19
C LEU A 65 -4.85 2.15 3.93
N ALA A 66 -3.67 2.49 3.44
CA ALA A 66 -2.58 1.55 3.22
C ALA A 66 -2.16 0.84 4.52
N ILE A 67 -1.95 1.60 5.60
CA ILE A 67 -1.60 1.05 6.92
C ILE A 67 -2.72 0.12 7.42
N VAL A 68 -3.97 0.57 7.37
CA VAL A 68 -5.13 -0.23 7.81
C VAL A 68 -5.23 -1.52 6.99
N ALA A 69 -5.05 -1.44 5.67
CA ALA A 69 -5.05 -2.60 4.79
C ALA A 69 -3.94 -3.60 5.14
N ILE A 70 -2.72 -3.11 5.47
CA ILE A 70 -1.63 -3.97 5.95
C ILE A 70 -2.03 -4.69 7.24
N PHE A 71 -2.56 -3.98 8.24
CA PHE A 71 -2.98 -4.62 9.49
C PHE A 71 -4.15 -5.59 9.32
N LEU A 72 -5.06 -5.32 8.38
CA LEU A 72 -6.16 -6.24 8.05
C LEU A 72 -5.66 -7.58 7.53
N THR A 73 -4.47 -7.66 6.92
CA THR A 73 -3.89 -8.95 6.48
C THR A 73 -3.58 -9.90 7.65
N LEU A 74 -3.48 -9.40 8.89
CA LEU A 74 -3.30 -10.24 10.07
C LEU A 74 -4.58 -11.00 10.45
N TYR A 75 -5.74 -10.47 10.08
CA TYR A 75 -7.04 -10.95 10.55
C TYR A 75 -7.91 -11.52 9.43
N LEU A 76 -7.72 -11.05 8.20
CA LEU A 76 -8.57 -11.38 7.07
C LEU A 76 -7.77 -12.00 5.90
N PRO A 77 -8.40 -12.90 5.13
CA PRO A 77 -7.81 -13.41 3.89
C PRO A 77 -7.59 -12.28 2.87
N ILE A 78 -6.55 -12.42 2.05
CA ILE A 78 -6.11 -11.40 1.09
C ILE A 78 -7.23 -10.86 0.20
N PHE A 79 -8.16 -11.72 -0.23
CA PHE A 79 -9.29 -11.30 -1.07
C PHE A 79 -10.21 -10.29 -0.36
N GLN A 80 -10.49 -10.49 0.92
CA GLN A 80 -11.31 -9.56 1.71
C GLN A 80 -10.57 -8.25 1.95
N VAL A 81 -9.25 -8.29 2.15
CA VAL A 81 -8.44 -7.08 2.32
C VAL A 81 -8.39 -6.27 1.02
N VAL A 82 -8.24 -6.93 -0.12
CA VAL A 82 -8.30 -6.29 -1.44
C VAL A 82 -9.68 -5.70 -1.71
N LEU A 83 -10.77 -6.42 -1.40
CA LEU A 83 -12.12 -5.87 -1.49
C LEU A 83 -12.31 -4.65 -0.60
N PHE A 84 -11.89 -4.71 0.66
CA PHE A 84 -11.92 -3.58 1.58
C PHE A 84 -11.19 -2.36 1.00
N TYR A 85 -10.01 -2.59 0.44
CA TYR A 85 -9.20 -1.54 -0.19
C TYR A 85 -9.93 -0.88 -1.35
N PHE A 86 -10.50 -1.65 -2.28
CA PHE A 86 -11.26 -1.13 -3.41
C PHE A 86 -12.56 -0.41 -2.99
N ILE A 87 -13.30 -0.96 -2.02
CA ILE A 87 -14.54 -0.35 -1.50
C ILE A 87 -14.22 0.98 -0.81
N SER A 88 -13.20 1.01 0.04
CA SER A 88 -12.77 2.24 0.72
C SER A 88 -12.33 3.31 -0.27
N PHE A 89 -11.60 2.89 -1.32
CA PHE A 89 -11.24 3.78 -2.40
C PHE A 89 -12.46 4.33 -3.16
N LEU A 90 -13.43 3.47 -3.50
CA LEU A 90 -14.68 3.89 -4.13
C LEU A 90 -15.44 4.89 -3.26
N MET A 91 -15.51 4.63 -1.95
CA MET A 91 -16.14 5.53 -0.99
C MET A 91 -15.44 6.89 -0.92
N PHE A 92 -14.10 6.93 -0.87
CA PHE A 92 -13.36 8.19 -0.88
C PHE A 92 -13.64 9.04 -2.13
N ARG A 93 -13.77 8.37 -3.29
CA ARG A 93 -14.16 9.04 -4.54
C ARG A 93 -15.60 9.54 -4.50
N LEU A 94 -16.55 8.73 -4.03
CA LEU A 94 -17.97 9.10 -3.92
C LEU A 94 -18.19 10.28 -2.96
N LEU A 95 -17.45 10.29 -1.84
CA LEU A 95 -17.52 11.33 -0.82
C LEU A 95 -16.72 12.59 -1.17
N LYS A 96 -16.09 12.65 -2.35
CA LYS A 96 -15.26 13.78 -2.80
C LYS A 96 -14.17 14.18 -1.80
N ILE A 97 -13.62 13.18 -1.08
CA ILE A 97 -12.41 13.34 -0.25
C ILE A 97 -11.17 13.42 -1.16
N ILE A 98 -11.31 12.95 -2.41
CA ILE A 98 -10.32 12.82 -3.47
C ILE A 98 -10.83 13.56 -4.70
#